data_AF-A0A2J4P8S9-F1
#
_entry.id   AF-A0A2J4P8S9-F1
#
_cell.length_a   1.000
_cell.length_b   1.000
_cell.length_c   1.000
_cell.angle_alpha   90.00
_cell.angle_beta   90.00
_cell.angle_gamma   90.00
#
_symmetry.space_group_name_H-M   'P 1'
#
loop_
_entity.id
_entity.type
_entity.pdbx_description
1 polymer ?
#
loop_
_entity_poly.entity_id
_entity_poly.type
_entity_poly.pdbx_seq_one_letter_code
_entity_poly.pdbx_strand_id
1 'polypeptide(L)' 'DMTQYHIIQNWLWLGAVESLSQASSLTRLSAKFDHDGYKILCKPLLSGRYKLHPL' A
#
# COMPACT_ATOMS: atom_id res chain seq x y z
N ASP A 1 13.08 -22.33 2.10
CA ASP A 1 13.19 -20.91 2.43
C ASP A 1 11.78 -20.32 2.46
N MET A 2 11.47 -19.42 3.39
CA MET A 2 10.13 -18.82 3.50
C MET A 2 10.10 -17.45 2.82
N THR A 3 9.54 -17.38 1.62
CA THR A 3 9.37 -16.12 0.87
C THR A 3 7.94 -15.62 0.96
N GLN A 4 7.75 -14.34 1.30
CA GLN A 4 6.45 -13.66 1.22
C GLN A 4 6.48 -12.52 0.21
N TYR A 5 5.36 -12.31 -0.46
CA TYR A 5 5.15 -11.23 -1.40
C TYR A 5 4.16 -10.23 -0.81
N HIS A 6 4.61 -8.99 -0.58
CA HIS A 6 3.77 -7.90 -0.12
C HIS A 6 3.19 -7.15 -1.31
N ILE A 7 1.86 -7.09 -1.40
CA ILE A 7 1.17 -6.46 -2.52
C ILE A 7 0.89 -5.00 -2.17
N ILE A 8 1.47 -4.08 -2.95
CA ILE A 8 1.30 -2.64 -2.80
C ILE A 8 0.76 -2.09 -4.11
N GLN A 9 -0.33 -1.34 -4.05
CA GLN A 9 -0.90 -0.63 -5.20
C GLN A 9 -1.14 0.83 -4.81
N ASN A 10 -0.60 1.78 -5.59
CA ASN A 10 -0.73 3.21 -5.30
C ASN A 10 -0.32 3.58 -3.86
N TRP A 11 0.77 3.05 -3.30
CA TRP A 11 1.16 3.28 -1.90
C TRP A 11 0.19 2.73 -0.84
N LEU A 12 -0.80 1.93 -1.24
CA LEU A 12 -1.63 1.17 -0.33
C LEU A 12 -1.13 -0.27 -0.21
N TRP A 13 -0.87 -0.71 1.01
CA TRP A 13 -0.63 -2.12 1.30
C TRP A 13 -1.96 -2.90 1.31
N LEU A 14 -2.05 -3.92 0.46
CA LEU A 14 -3.24 -4.76 0.28
C LEU A 14 -3.16 -6.10 1.02
N GLY A 15 -1.96 -6.49 1.48
CA GLY A 15 -1.72 -7.73 2.21
C GLY A 15 -0.43 -8.43 1.76
N ALA A 16 -0.25 -9.67 2.21
CA ALA A 16 0.87 -10.52 1.84
C ALA A 16 0.39 -11.91 1.39
N VAL A 17 1.10 -12.52 0.44
CA VAL A 17 0.83 -13.87 -0.08
C VAL A 17 2.09 -14.72 -0.12
N GLU A 18 1.94 -16.04 -0.11
CA GLU A 18 3.06 -16.99 -0.11
C GLU A 18 3.59 -17.27 -1.52
N SER A 19 2.78 -17.02 -2.56
CA SER A 19 3.20 -17.17 -3.96
C SER A 19 2.73 -16.01 -4.82
N LEU A 20 3.51 -15.67 -5.85
CA LEU A 20 3.18 -14.59 -6.78
C LEU A 20 1.83 -14.83 -7.50
N SER A 21 1.48 -16.09 -7.75
CA SER A 21 0.20 -16.47 -8.39
C SER A 21 -1.03 -16.02 -7.58
N GLN A 22 -0.90 -15.88 -6.26
CA GLN A 22 -1.97 -15.46 -5.36
C GLN A 22 -2.13 -13.93 -5.30
N ALA A 23 -1.24 -13.14 -5.91
CA ALA A 23 -1.29 -11.68 -5.84
C ALA A 23 -2.62 -11.10 -6.36
N SER A 24 -3.23 -11.73 -7.37
CA SER A 24 -4.51 -11.32 -7.95
C SER A 24 -5.70 -11.45 -6.98
N SER A 25 -5.56 -12.23 -5.90
CA SER A 25 -6.57 -12.31 -4.83
C SER A 25 -6.63 -11.04 -3.99
N LEU A 26 -5.55 -10.25 -3.95
CA LEU A 26 -5.45 -8.99 -3.19
C LEU A 26 -5.68 -7.79 -4.11
N THR A 27 -6.83 -7.75 -4.78
CA THR A 27 -7.21 -6.67 -5.71
C THR A 27 -8.22 -5.68 -5.14
N ARG A 28 -8.76 -5.95 -3.93
CA ARG A 28 -9.81 -5.14 -3.32
C ARG A 28 -9.35 -4.52 -2.00
N LEU A 29 -9.66 -3.24 -1.87
CA LEU A 29 -9.58 -2.51 -0.61
C LEU A 29 -10.45 -3.19 0.46
N SER A 30 -9.91 -3.26 1.68
CA SER A 30 -10.71 -3.63 2.86
C SER A 30 -11.87 -2.66 3.03
N ALA A 31 -13.07 -3.16 3.36
CA ALA A 31 -14.25 -2.32 3.61
C ALA A 31 -14.04 -1.31 4.75
N LYS A 32 -13.06 -1.54 5.62
CA LYS A 32 -12.70 -0.65 6.73
C LYS A 32 -11.56 0.32 6.40
N PHE A 33 -11.13 0.39 5.14
CA PHE A 33 -10.06 1.29 4.73
C PHE A 33 -10.54 2.74 4.73
N ASP A 34 -9.76 3.64 5.32
CA ASP A 34 -10.01 5.08 5.29
C ASP A 34 -9.59 5.67 3.95
N HIS A 35 -10.53 5.66 3.01
CA HIS A 35 -10.33 6.22 1.68
C HIS A 35 -10.07 7.73 1.69
N ASP A 36 -10.67 8.47 2.64
CA ASP A 36 -10.60 9.92 2.66
C ASP A 36 -9.27 10.38 3.23
N GLY A 37 -8.82 9.76 4.33
CA GLY A 37 -7.47 9.95 4.87
C GLY A 37 -6.40 9.63 3.83
N TYR A 38 -6.55 8.52 3.10
CA TYR A 38 -5.63 8.17 2.02
C TYR A 38 -5.57 9.23 0.91
N LYS A 39 -6.71 9.73 0.42
CA LYS A 39 -6.74 10.79 -0.60
C LYS A 39 -6.09 12.09 -0.13
N ILE A 40 -6.32 12.49 1.13
CA ILE A 40 -5.70 13.68 1.73
C ILE A 40 -4.17 13.54 1.71
N LEU A 41 -3.66 12.37 2.04
CA LEU A 41 -2.23 12.07 2.10
C LEU A 41 -1.60 11.88 0.71
N CYS A 42 -2.35 11.39 -0.29
CA CYS A 42 -1.83 11.18 -1.64
C CYS A 42 -1.21 12.44 -2.23
N LYS A 43 -1.86 13.60 -2.10
CA LYS A 43 -1.35 14.84 -2.70
C LYS A 43 0.05 15.24 -2.17
N PRO A 44 0.27 15.40 -0.85
CA PRO A 44 1.61 15.71 -0.34
C PRO A 44 2.61 14.60 -0.65
N LEU A 45 2.25 13.32 -0.45
CA LEU A 45 3.14 12.17 -0.70
C LEU A 45 3.58 12.07 -2.16
N LEU A 46 2.65 12.09 -3.10
CA LEU A 46 2.96 11.97 -4.54
C LEU A 46 3.66 13.21 -5.09
N SER A 47 3.49 14.37 -4.44
CA SER A 47 4.18 15.58 -4.86
C SER A 47 5.67 15.60 -4.51
N GLY A 48 6.14 14.73 -3.61
CA GLY A 48 7.53 14.73 -3.12
C GLY A 48 7.91 15.98 -2.32
N ARG A 49 6.98 16.91 -2.09
CA ARG A 49 7.23 18.21 -1.45
C ARG A 49 6.93 18.14 0.04
N TYR A 50 7.72 17.36 0.75
CA TYR A 50 7.64 17.24 2.20
C TYR A 50 9.05 17.19 2.80
N LYS A 51 9.17 17.68 4.03
CA LYS A 51 10.43 17.66 4.76
C LYS A 51 10.69 16.23 5.27
N LEU A 52 11.83 15.67 4.87
CA LEU A 52 12.32 14.44 5.48
C LEU A 52 12.95 14.77 6.83
N HIS A 53 12.54 14.06 7.86
CA HIS A 53 13.15 14.10 9.18
C HIS A 53 14.06 12.87 9.32
N PRO A 54 15.33 13.02 9.72
CA PRO A 54 16.18 11.87 10.01
C PRO A 54 15.58 11.05 11.16
N LEU A 55 15.83 9.73 11.10
CA LEU A 55 15.43 8.76 12.13
C LEU A 55 16.22 8.96 13.42
#